data_AF-A0A821ZPJ9-F1
#
_entry.id   AF-A0A821ZPJ9-F1
#
_cell.length_a   1.000
_cell.length_b   1.000
_cell.length_c   1.000
_cell.angle_alpha   90.00
_cell.angle_beta   90.00
_cell.angle_gamma   90.00
#
_symmetry.space_group_name_H-M   'P 1'
#
loop_
_entity.id
_entity.type
_entity.pdbx_description
1 polymer ?
#
loop_
_entity_poly.entity_id
_entity_poly.type
_entity_poly.pdbx_seq_one_letter_code
_entity_poly.pdbx_strand_id
1 'polypeptide(L)'
;MDRGEKFAMLLQHLEKCSESIVYYDEIASIVQQIRQMESIMAPIHFHPNQVFDETKHVIDVIAKKYLEKATDNVHHLVPIKVAADGNCLYNSILLVMNNLMATADELRVRTIIELMINEAYYENIFSQFIGSVTFVIKAICKNNTFSELYEISALCNVLRCNIRSIYPKIDFREDMAILNNVFTPRPSIIANCDITILWSHVWNELDARATNNNVWSPNHFVPLMQSFVYDESDHSNMSTSIAVTPEKKTFKNNTSTRIRSPEFELSPSRRLRTENNMGTNFAQSIISNALQQHKSGIENQRQVRLDILKERALTSRMNETTEHRQIRLEKQKERDDLKQMTETEEERQIRLEKKKENARSHRRNETEEQHQIRLEKQKIRDQSSRSNNIDEQRQIRLEKQRKRSQANRAKKKLEKLASGNIDVQQQDIEMQFTKTEEYASCDGKSISGFTQNSNVKKKNSSCSPWPEPIPRDLKETCLQQFLQQMSMSALAEVTCAVCNVRSLVQTSKKVPVSKIPNIHLLKVSDELKDLILSTQSSVLRHSIDDTTQMTGHVQSSTSFNSASFYYENGIILYTNGLHQENKTHMSTLCQKYHVALTKGIIPKFSAANNMWLGDVPAELQDLTIPEEKL
;
A
#
# COMPACT_ATOMS: atom_id res chain seq x y z
N MET A 1 -7.98 -27.04 27.01
CA MET A 1 -7.73 -25.83 26.22
C MET A 1 -8.33 -24.66 26.95
N ASP A 2 -7.46 -23.79 27.46
CA ASP A 2 -7.83 -22.51 28.05
C ASP A 2 -8.59 -21.66 27.00
N ARG A 3 -9.41 -20.73 27.45
CA ARG A 3 -10.13 -19.78 26.61
C ARG A 3 -9.19 -19.00 25.69
N GLY A 4 -8.05 -18.54 26.21
CA GLY A 4 -7.05 -17.82 25.40
C GLY A 4 -6.54 -18.65 24.23
N GLU A 5 -6.17 -19.91 24.49
CA GLU A 5 -5.73 -20.86 23.46
C GLU A 5 -6.80 -21.10 22.38
N LYS A 6 -8.09 -21.17 22.76
CA LYS A 6 -9.18 -21.31 21.79
C LYS A 6 -9.24 -20.13 20.82
N PHE A 7 -9.14 -18.91 21.34
CA PHE A 7 -9.17 -17.70 20.51
C PHE A 7 -7.93 -17.58 19.62
N ALA A 8 -6.75 -17.97 20.11
CA ALA A 8 -5.54 -18.04 19.28
C ALA A 8 -5.70 -19.01 18.10
N MET A 9 -6.30 -20.19 18.34
CA MET A 9 -6.59 -21.15 17.27
C MET A 9 -7.63 -20.64 16.27
N LEU A 10 -8.68 -19.95 16.75
CA LEU A 10 -9.68 -19.34 15.88
C LEU A 10 -9.05 -18.24 15.01
N LEU A 11 -8.20 -17.40 15.59
CA LEU A 11 -7.48 -16.37 14.84
C LEU A 11 -6.58 -16.98 13.76
N GLN A 12 -5.84 -18.03 14.09
CA GLN A 12 -5.02 -18.75 13.11
C GLN A 12 -5.86 -19.37 11.97
N HIS A 13 -7.10 -19.80 12.27
CA HIS A 13 -8.00 -20.31 11.24
C HIS A 13 -8.53 -19.19 10.33
N LEU A 14 -8.94 -18.07 10.91
CA LEU A 14 -9.37 -16.87 10.19
C LEU A 14 -8.24 -16.31 9.31
N GLU A 15 -7.00 -16.30 9.81
CA GLU A 15 -5.81 -15.91 9.06
C GLU A 15 -5.65 -16.75 7.80
N LYS A 16 -5.74 -18.09 7.90
CA LYS A 16 -5.67 -18.99 6.73
C LYS A 16 -6.77 -18.70 5.71
N CYS A 17 -7.98 -18.45 6.17
CA CYS A 17 -9.08 -18.09 5.27
C CYS A 17 -8.86 -16.74 4.59
N SER A 18 -8.21 -15.78 5.25
CA SER A 18 -7.85 -14.48 4.67
C SER A 18 -6.89 -14.59 3.47
N GLU A 19 -6.18 -15.72 3.31
CA GLU A 19 -5.28 -15.98 2.20
C GLU A 19 -5.98 -16.62 0.99
N SER A 20 -7.23 -17.07 1.15
CA SER A 20 -8.03 -17.67 0.07
C SER A 20 -8.47 -16.64 -0.97
N ILE A 21 -8.72 -17.09 -2.20
CA ILE A 21 -9.30 -16.27 -3.27
C ILE A 21 -10.74 -15.87 -2.91
N VAL A 22 -11.46 -16.75 -2.22
CA VAL A 22 -12.84 -16.55 -1.75
C VAL A 22 -12.87 -16.26 -0.24
N TYR A 23 -11.83 -15.56 0.25
CA TYR A 23 -11.61 -15.33 1.68
C TYR A 23 -12.84 -14.81 2.41
N TYR A 24 -13.62 -13.93 1.78
CA TYR A 24 -14.74 -13.29 2.43
C TYR A 24 -15.84 -14.29 2.80
N ASP A 25 -16.22 -15.17 1.87
CA ASP A 25 -17.23 -16.22 2.09
C ASP A 25 -16.76 -17.24 3.14
N GLU A 26 -15.46 -17.58 3.12
CA GLU A 26 -14.86 -18.48 4.11
C GLU A 26 -14.85 -17.88 5.52
N ILE A 27 -14.41 -16.62 5.67
CA ILE A 27 -14.43 -15.90 6.94
C ILE A 27 -15.87 -15.77 7.44
N ALA A 28 -16.82 -15.39 6.57
CA ALA A 28 -18.22 -15.28 6.92
C ALA A 28 -18.79 -16.61 7.43
N SER A 29 -18.47 -17.72 6.75
CA SER A 29 -18.86 -19.08 7.16
C SER A 29 -18.31 -19.44 8.55
N ILE A 30 -17.03 -19.18 8.80
CA ILE A 30 -16.41 -19.42 10.12
C ILE A 30 -17.04 -18.54 11.20
N VAL A 31 -17.26 -17.25 10.91
CA VAL A 31 -17.92 -16.34 11.85
C VAL A 31 -19.31 -16.87 12.21
N GLN A 32 -20.09 -17.36 11.23
CA GLN A 32 -21.39 -17.97 11.52
C GLN A 32 -21.29 -19.22 12.40
N GLN A 33 -20.26 -20.05 12.21
CA GLN A 33 -20.02 -21.22 13.08
C GLN A 33 -19.66 -20.78 14.50
N ILE A 34 -18.75 -19.81 14.67
CA ILE A 34 -18.35 -19.30 15.99
C ILE A 34 -19.55 -18.71 16.75
N ARG A 35 -20.46 -18.02 16.04
CA ARG A 35 -21.67 -17.45 16.66
C ARG A 35 -22.57 -18.48 17.33
N GLN A 36 -22.58 -19.71 16.83
CA GLN A 36 -23.39 -20.79 17.39
C GLN A 36 -22.75 -21.39 18.66
N MET A 37 -21.51 -21.02 18.98
CA MET A 37 -20.78 -21.54 20.12
C MET A 37 -20.94 -20.63 21.34
N GLU A 38 -21.97 -20.89 22.17
CA GLU A 38 -22.26 -20.09 23.38
C GLU A 38 -21.05 -19.92 24.32
N SER A 39 -20.22 -20.96 24.45
CA SER A 39 -19.01 -20.92 25.29
C SER A 39 -17.97 -19.88 24.84
N ILE A 40 -17.94 -19.55 23.54
CA ILE A 40 -17.06 -18.54 22.95
C ILE A 40 -17.74 -17.19 22.97
N MET A 41 -19.04 -17.13 22.64
CA MET A 41 -19.78 -15.87 22.51
C MET A 41 -20.21 -15.22 23.84
N ALA A 42 -19.94 -15.86 24.98
CA ALA A 42 -20.16 -15.27 26.31
C ALA A 42 -19.63 -13.82 26.38
N PRO A 43 -20.43 -12.83 26.86
CA PRO A 43 -20.03 -11.43 26.89
C PRO A 43 -18.75 -11.17 27.70
N ILE A 44 -17.97 -10.18 27.29
CA ILE A 44 -16.84 -9.68 28.09
C ILE A 44 -17.39 -8.74 29.16
N HIS A 45 -17.19 -9.10 30.43
CA HIS A 45 -17.44 -8.18 31.55
C HIS A 45 -16.27 -7.21 31.67
N PHE A 46 -16.44 -6.02 31.08
CA PHE A 46 -15.42 -4.99 31.04
C PHE A 46 -15.67 -3.91 32.10
N HIS A 47 -14.74 -3.79 33.05
CA HIS A 47 -14.72 -2.72 34.06
C HIS A 47 -13.33 -2.08 34.02
N PRO A 48 -13.17 -0.94 33.34
CA PRO A 48 -11.85 -0.36 33.13
C PRO A 48 -11.31 0.24 34.42
N ASN A 49 -10.07 -0.10 34.76
CA ASN A 49 -9.25 0.64 35.70
C ASN A 49 -8.43 1.67 34.93
N GLN A 50 -8.77 2.95 35.13
CA GLN A 50 -8.14 4.05 34.42
C GLN A 50 -7.21 4.86 35.32
N VAL A 51 -6.84 4.31 36.47
CA VAL A 51 -6.00 4.98 37.44
C VAL A 51 -4.55 4.57 37.21
N PHE A 52 -3.70 5.57 37.01
CA PHE A 52 -2.27 5.35 36.88
C PHE A 52 -1.68 4.83 38.20
N ASP A 53 -0.76 3.87 38.09
CA ASP A 53 -0.13 3.18 39.21
C ASP A 53 1.33 2.96 38.83
N GLU A 54 2.22 3.75 39.42
CA GLU A 54 3.66 3.72 39.13
C GLU A 54 4.31 2.35 39.40
N THR A 55 3.67 1.49 40.20
CA THR A 55 4.19 0.14 40.49
C THR A 55 3.86 -0.86 39.40
N LYS A 56 2.83 -0.61 38.59
CA LYS A 56 2.33 -1.50 37.54
C LYS A 56 2.54 -0.95 36.14
N HIS A 57 2.52 0.37 36.01
CA HIS A 57 2.44 1.07 34.73
C HIS A 57 3.73 1.83 34.44
N VAL A 58 4.19 1.75 33.20
CA VAL A 58 5.36 2.49 32.71
C VAL A 58 4.87 3.61 31.80
N ILE A 59 5.31 4.85 32.04
CA ILE A 59 4.95 5.99 31.19
C ILE A 59 5.61 5.85 29.82
N ASP A 60 4.84 6.05 28.75
CA ASP A 60 5.38 6.18 27.40
C ASP A 60 5.88 7.61 27.16
N VAL A 61 7.19 7.80 27.28
CA VAL A 61 7.84 9.12 27.09
C VAL A 61 7.72 9.67 25.67
N ILE A 62 7.49 8.81 24.67
CA ILE A 62 7.31 9.25 23.28
C ILE A 62 5.87 9.69 23.09
N ALA A 63 4.91 8.87 23.51
CA ALA A 63 3.50 9.21 23.47
C ALA A 63 3.16 10.44 24.32
N LYS A 64 3.87 10.68 25.42
CA LYS A 64 3.74 11.90 26.22
C LYS A 64 4.00 13.17 25.40
N LYS A 65 5.00 13.17 24.52
CA LYS A 65 5.28 14.30 23.61
C LYS A 65 4.21 14.49 22.54
N TYR A 66 3.56 13.40 22.12
CA TYR A 66 2.42 13.47 21.21
C TYR A 66 1.17 13.99 21.91
N LEU A 67 0.95 13.61 23.17
CA LEU A 67 -0.17 14.09 24.00
C LEU A 67 -0.09 15.60 24.26
N GLU A 68 1.11 16.17 24.40
CA GLU A 68 1.32 17.62 24.49
C GLU A 68 0.79 18.38 23.25
N LYS A 69 0.64 17.69 22.13
CA LYS A 69 0.13 18.23 20.86
C LYS A 69 -1.34 17.86 20.59
N ALA A 70 -1.99 17.17 21.52
CA ALA A 70 -3.41 16.85 21.43
C ALA A 70 -4.29 18.06 21.83
N THR A 71 -5.62 17.91 21.74
CA THR A 71 -6.58 18.96 22.11
C THR A 71 -6.50 19.34 23.59
N ASP A 72 -6.86 20.59 23.87
CA ASP A 72 -7.05 21.09 25.24
C ASP A 72 -8.07 20.19 25.97
N ASN A 73 -7.73 19.73 27.19
CA ASN A 73 -8.48 18.82 28.09
C ASN A 73 -8.00 17.36 28.22
N VAL A 74 -6.85 16.95 27.66
CA VAL A 74 -6.29 15.59 27.91
C VAL A 74 -4.87 15.56 28.47
N HIS A 75 -4.22 16.71 28.64
CA HIS A 75 -2.82 16.78 29.12
C HIS A 75 -2.62 16.33 30.58
N HIS A 76 -3.70 16.25 31.36
CA HIS A 76 -3.67 15.72 32.73
C HIS A 76 -3.61 14.18 32.78
N LEU A 77 -3.81 13.52 31.63
CA LEU A 77 -3.74 12.07 31.53
C LEU A 77 -2.30 11.61 31.27
N VAL A 78 -2.02 10.37 31.65
CA VAL A 78 -0.70 9.73 31.56
C VAL A 78 -0.76 8.65 30.48
N PRO A 79 0.02 8.75 29.39
CA PRO A 79 0.10 7.70 28.39
C PRO A 79 0.95 6.53 28.89
N ILE A 80 0.39 5.32 28.82
CA ILE A 80 1.05 4.11 29.32
C ILE A 80 1.70 3.34 28.18
N LYS A 81 2.92 2.88 28.39
CA LYS A 81 3.69 2.15 27.39
C LYS A 81 3.05 0.80 27.07
N VAL A 82 2.90 0.54 25.77
CA VAL A 82 2.33 -0.70 25.22
C VAL A 82 3.34 -1.37 24.28
N ALA A 83 3.24 -2.69 24.10
CA ALA A 83 4.00 -3.39 23.09
C ALA A 83 3.61 -2.91 21.68
N ALA A 84 4.62 -2.60 20.86
CA ALA A 84 4.45 -2.18 19.46
C ALA A 84 4.61 -3.37 18.50
N ASP A 85 3.75 -4.36 18.68
CA ASP A 85 3.71 -5.64 17.98
C ASP A 85 2.55 -5.73 16.98
N GLY A 86 1.91 -4.61 16.64
CA GLY A 86 0.68 -4.58 15.84
C GLY A 86 -0.58 -4.89 16.65
N ASN A 87 -0.47 -5.41 17.87
CA ASN A 87 -1.58 -5.61 18.81
C ASN A 87 -1.86 -4.41 19.72
N CYS A 88 -1.18 -3.28 19.51
CA CYS A 88 -1.18 -2.17 20.44
C CYS A 88 -2.57 -1.62 20.82
N LEU A 89 -3.57 -1.65 19.94
CA LEU A 89 -4.96 -1.30 20.30
C LEU A 89 -5.50 -2.27 21.38
N TYR A 90 -5.43 -3.57 21.11
CA TYR A 90 -5.92 -4.60 22.04
C TYR A 90 -5.10 -4.63 23.33
N ASN A 91 -3.78 -4.53 23.23
CA ASN A 91 -2.90 -4.45 24.39
C ASN A 91 -3.20 -3.22 25.26
N SER A 92 -3.60 -2.09 24.66
CA SER A 92 -4.06 -0.90 25.40
C SER A 92 -5.32 -1.20 26.20
N ILE A 93 -6.28 -1.95 25.62
CA ILE A 93 -7.49 -2.39 26.32
C ILE A 93 -7.15 -3.34 27.46
N LEU A 94 -6.27 -4.32 27.24
CA LEU A 94 -5.89 -5.28 28.27
C LEU A 94 -5.27 -4.60 29.49
N LEU A 95 -4.48 -3.53 29.30
CA LEU A 95 -3.90 -2.78 30.42
C LEU A 95 -4.94 -2.07 31.28
N VAL A 96 -5.99 -1.52 30.67
CA VAL A 96 -7.09 -0.89 31.43
C VAL A 96 -8.09 -1.91 31.95
N MET A 97 -8.02 -3.18 31.52
CA MET A 97 -8.96 -4.21 31.91
C MET A 97 -8.52 -4.93 33.20
N ASN A 98 -9.39 -4.99 34.21
CA ASN A 98 -9.12 -5.76 35.44
C ASN A 98 -9.27 -7.29 35.29
N ASN A 99 -9.32 -7.82 34.07
CA ASN A 99 -9.53 -9.24 33.80
C ASN A 99 -8.26 -9.88 33.24
N LEU A 100 -7.63 -10.73 34.06
CA LEU A 100 -6.38 -11.42 33.71
C LEU A 100 -6.53 -12.52 32.65
N MET A 101 -7.76 -12.90 32.28
CA MET A 101 -8.02 -14.06 31.42
C MET A 101 -8.28 -13.73 29.95
N ALA A 102 -8.53 -12.46 29.59
CA ALA A 102 -8.72 -12.12 28.19
C ALA A 102 -7.38 -11.82 27.51
N THR A 103 -7.29 -12.15 26.23
CA THR A 103 -6.08 -12.00 25.42
C THR A 103 -6.32 -11.03 24.26
N ALA A 104 -5.23 -10.54 23.64
CA ALA A 104 -5.33 -9.69 22.46
C ALA A 104 -6.00 -10.44 21.30
N ASP A 105 -5.73 -11.73 21.17
CA ASP A 105 -6.36 -12.61 20.19
C ASP A 105 -7.88 -12.72 20.42
N GLU A 106 -8.34 -12.83 21.67
CA GLU A 106 -9.78 -12.82 21.97
C GLU A 106 -10.44 -11.52 21.53
N LEU A 107 -9.87 -10.37 21.90
CA LEU A 107 -10.41 -9.06 21.52
C LEU A 107 -10.42 -8.88 20.00
N ARG A 108 -9.35 -9.31 19.30
CA ARG A 108 -9.29 -9.25 17.84
C ARG A 108 -10.36 -10.13 17.19
N VAL A 109 -10.46 -11.41 17.57
CA VAL A 109 -11.45 -12.33 16.98
C VAL A 109 -12.87 -11.80 17.19
N ARG A 110 -13.18 -11.26 18.37
CA ARG A 110 -14.48 -10.63 18.63
C ARG A 110 -14.73 -9.38 17.78
N THR A 111 -13.69 -8.59 17.54
CA THR A 111 -13.74 -7.42 16.66
C THR A 111 -14.01 -7.84 15.21
N ILE A 112 -13.37 -8.91 14.73
CA ILE A 112 -13.64 -9.52 13.41
C ILE A 112 -15.11 -9.94 13.30
N ILE A 113 -15.62 -10.66 14.32
CA ILE A 113 -17.00 -11.12 14.36
C ILE A 113 -17.98 -9.94 14.32
N GLU A 114 -17.73 -8.90 15.12
CA GLU A 114 -18.56 -7.69 15.16
C GLU A 114 -18.57 -6.95 13.81
N LEU A 115 -17.41 -6.78 13.17
CA LEU A 115 -17.29 -6.15 11.85
C LEU A 115 -18.02 -6.96 10.77
N MET A 116 -17.82 -8.28 10.74
CA MET A 116 -18.44 -9.17 9.76
C MET A 116 -19.98 -9.23 9.91
N ILE A 117 -20.50 -9.27 11.13
CA ILE A 117 -21.96 -9.32 11.37
C ILE A 117 -22.62 -7.99 10.98
N ASN A 118 -21.96 -6.87 11.24
CA ASN A 118 -22.54 -5.54 11.09
C ASN A 118 -21.87 -4.76 9.95
N GLU A 119 -21.37 -5.45 8.93
CA GLU A 119 -20.59 -4.89 7.83
C GLU A 119 -21.24 -3.63 7.23
N ALA A 120 -22.51 -3.75 6.82
CA ALA A 120 -23.24 -2.65 6.18
C ALA A 120 -23.33 -1.40 7.06
N TYR A 121 -23.37 -1.55 8.39
CA TYR A 121 -23.36 -0.39 9.29
C TYR A 121 -22.00 0.32 9.25
N TYR A 122 -20.92 -0.45 9.34
CA TYR A 122 -19.57 0.10 9.34
C TYR A 122 -19.24 0.74 7.99
N GLU A 123 -19.55 0.05 6.89
CA GLU A 123 -19.35 0.55 5.53
C GLU A 123 -20.08 1.89 5.34
N ASN A 124 -21.33 2.00 5.76
CA ASN A 124 -22.12 3.23 5.58
C ASN A 124 -21.56 4.44 6.34
N ILE A 125 -20.84 4.24 7.45
CA ILE A 125 -20.34 5.32 8.30
C ILE A 125 -18.92 5.71 7.92
N PHE A 126 -18.06 4.73 7.67
CA PHE A 126 -16.62 4.94 7.63
C PHE A 126 -16.00 4.80 6.23
N SER A 127 -16.70 4.20 5.26
CA SER A 127 -16.11 3.92 3.93
C SER A 127 -15.63 5.16 3.20
N GLN A 128 -16.34 6.28 3.36
CA GLN A 128 -15.95 7.58 2.79
C GLN A 128 -14.66 8.15 3.38
N PHE A 129 -14.23 7.70 4.56
CA PHE A 129 -13.04 8.22 5.26
C PHE A 129 -11.84 7.30 5.11
N ILE A 130 -12.04 5.98 5.20
CA ILE A 130 -10.95 5.00 5.30
C ILE A 130 -11.09 3.80 4.36
N GLY A 131 -12.02 3.85 3.40
CA GLY A 131 -12.20 2.81 2.39
C GLY A 131 -13.02 1.60 2.86
N SER A 132 -13.04 0.54 2.03
CA SER A 132 -13.93 -0.60 2.20
C SER A 132 -13.64 -1.42 3.46
N VAL A 133 -14.68 -1.72 4.22
CA VAL A 133 -14.63 -2.60 5.40
C VAL A 133 -14.19 -4.03 5.06
N THR A 134 -14.45 -4.49 3.83
CA THR A 134 -14.09 -5.84 3.36
C THR A 134 -12.57 -6.03 3.36
N PHE A 135 -11.81 -5.02 2.92
CA PHE A 135 -10.34 -5.05 2.96
C PHE A 135 -9.84 -5.08 4.41
N VAL A 136 -10.48 -4.31 5.28
CA VAL A 136 -10.12 -4.26 6.70
C VAL A 136 -10.39 -5.59 7.37
N ILE A 137 -11.56 -6.21 7.16
CA ILE A 137 -11.90 -7.57 7.63
C ILE A 137 -10.82 -8.58 7.23
N LYS A 138 -10.31 -8.51 6.01
CA LYS A 138 -9.21 -9.37 5.55
C LYS A 138 -7.92 -9.10 6.34
N ALA A 139 -7.55 -7.82 6.49
CA ALA A 139 -6.31 -7.41 7.15
C ALA A 139 -6.30 -7.77 8.65
N ILE A 140 -7.42 -7.54 9.35
CA ILE A 140 -7.54 -7.81 10.79
C ILE A 140 -7.49 -9.31 11.11
N CYS A 141 -7.76 -10.21 10.15
CA CYS A 141 -7.65 -11.66 10.37
C CYS A 141 -6.20 -12.13 10.62
N LYS A 142 -5.21 -11.37 10.16
CA LYS A 142 -3.80 -11.65 10.42
C LYS A 142 -3.42 -11.14 11.80
N ASN A 143 -2.76 -11.96 12.61
CA ASN A 143 -2.26 -11.48 13.89
C ASN A 143 -1.19 -10.39 13.66
N ASN A 144 -1.02 -9.48 14.61
CA ASN A 144 -0.02 -8.42 14.56
C ASN A 144 -0.20 -7.40 13.41
N THR A 145 -1.41 -7.29 12.85
CA THR A 145 -1.76 -6.20 11.92
C THR A 145 -2.25 -4.97 12.67
N PHE A 146 -1.91 -3.79 12.13
CA PHE A 146 -2.36 -2.52 12.68
C PHE A 146 -3.87 -2.40 12.64
N SER A 147 -4.41 -1.71 13.64
CA SER A 147 -5.84 -1.40 13.74
C SER A 147 -6.09 0.03 13.28
N GLU A 148 -7.25 0.26 12.68
CA GLU A 148 -7.70 1.56 12.24
C GLU A 148 -9.04 1.93 12.93
N LEU A 149 -9.83 2.79 12.30
CA LEU A 149 -11.06 3.34 12.85
C LEU A 149 -12.17 2.28 13.01
N TYR A 150 -12.26 1.35 12.07
CA TYR A 150 -13.24 0.26 12.09
C TYR A 150 -13.09 -0.58 13.35
N GLU A 151 -11.86 -0.95 13.69
CA GLU A 151 -11.53 -1.74 14.86
C GLU A 151 -11.84 -1.00 16.16
N ILE A 152 -11.55 0.31 16.25
CA ILE A 152 -11.89 1.11 17.43
C ILE A 152 -13.41 1.13 17.62
N SER A 153 -14.17 1.39 16.55
CA SER A 153 -15.63 1.44 16.63
C SER A 153 -16.25 0.07 16.90
N ALA A 154 -15.70 -1.01 16.36
CA ALA A 154 -16.18 -2.36 16.60
C ALA A 154 -15.82 -2.84 18.00
N LEU A 155 -14.60 -2.57 18.47
CA LEU A 155 -14.15 -2.89 19.82
C LEU A 155 -14.98 -2.17 20.89
N CYS A 156 -15.42 -0.93 20.61
CA CYS A 156 -16.39 -0.21 21.44
C CYS A 156 -17.70 -1.01 21.63
N ASN A 157 -18.24 -1.61 20.56
CA ASN A 157 -19.43 -2.47 20.63
C ASN A 157 -19.15 -3.80 21.36
N VAL A 158 -17.99 -4.42 21.12
CA VAL A 158 -17.56 -5.66 21.78
C VAL A 158 -17.43 -5.48 23.30
N LEU A 159 -16.81 -4.39 23.74
CA LEU A 159 -16.58 -4.09 25.15
C LEU A 159 -17.80 -3.50 25.85
N ARG A 160 -18.79 -3.01 25.10
CA ARG A 160 -19.93 -2.24 25.63
C ARG A 160 -19.45 -1.06 26.47
N CYS A 161 -18.45 -0.32 25.96
CA CYS A 161 -17.83 0.82 26.64
C CYS A 161 -17.45 1.89 25.63
N ASN A 162 -17.63 3.15 26.00
CA ASN A 162 -17.21 4.27 25.15
C ASN A 162 -15.69 4.28 25.00
N ILE A 163 -15.22 4.51 23.78
CA ILE A 163 -13.79 4.68 23.49
C ILE A 163 -13.57 6.10 22.97
N ARG A 164 -12.92 6.93 23.78
CA ARG A 164 -12.43 8.25 23.38
C ARG A 164 -11.09 8.08 22.68
N SER A 165 -11.09 8.30 21.38
CA SER A 165 -9.90 8.29 20.54
C SER A 165 -9.31 9.69 20.46
N ILE A 166 -8.04 9.83 20.84
CA ILE A 166 -7.32 11.11 20.80
C ILE A 166 -6.27 11.07 19.70
N TYR A 167 -6.37 12.00 18.75
CA TYR A 167 -5.40 12.16 17.67
C TYR A 167 -4.58 13.46 17.90
N PRO A 168 -3.24 13.41 17.91
CA PRO A 168 -2.40 14.61 18.03
C PRO A 168 -2.64 15.59 16.86
N LYS A 169 -2.64 16.90 17.11
CA LYS A 169 -2.79 17.92 16.07
C LYS A 169 -1.50 18.11 15.26
N ILE A 170 -0.98 17.04 14.67
CA ILE A 170 0.23 17.01 13.85
C ILE A 170 -0.20 16.66 12.43
N ASP A 171 0.12 17.54 11.47
CA ASP A 171 -0.34 17.43 10.08
C ASP A 171 -1.86 17.21 9.97
N PHE A 172 -2.60 17.75 10.95
CA PHE A 172 -4.02 17.50 11.12
C PHE A 172 -4.84 18.19 10.03
N ARG A 173 -5.72 17.42 9.39
CA ARG A 173 -6.66 17.88 8.38
C ARG A 173 -8.08 17.74 8.88
N GLU A 174 -9.01 18.51 8.31
CA GLU A 174 -10.41 18.51 8.76
C GLU A 174 -11.10 17.15 8.58
N ASP A 175 -10.76 16.41 7.53
CA ASP A 175 -11.22 15.04 7.27
C ASP A 175 -10.74 14.03 8.34
N MET A 176 -9.66 14.35 9.06
CA MET A 176 -9.14 13.52 10.16
C MET A 176 -9.88 13.74 11.49
N ALA A 177 -10.87 14.65 11.55
CA ALA A 177 -11.66 14.88 12.75
C ALA A 177 -12.33 13.61 13.30
N ILE A 178 -12.65 12.66 12.41
CA ILE A 178 -13.23 11.38 12.81
C ILE A 178 -12.28 10.51 13.65
N LEU A 179 -10.96 10.69 13.52
CA LEU A 179 -9.95 9.99 14.31
C LEU A 179 -9.86 10.52 15.75
N ASN A 180 -10.33 11.76 15.98
CA ASN A 180 -10.35 12.42 17.29
C ASN A 180 -11.78 12.52 17.83
N ASN A 181 -12.41 11.37 18.10
CA ASN A 181 -13.84 11.27 18.41
C ASN A 181 -14.12 10.31 19.58
N VAL A 182 -15.34 10.36 20.13
CA VAL A 182 -15.85 9.40 21.12
C VAL A 182 -16.74 8.38 20.42
N PHE A 183 -16.28 7.15 20.37
CA PHE A 183 -17.05 6.00 19.85
C PHE A 183 -17.95 5.49 20.97
N THR A 184 -19.23 5.30 20.65
CA THR A 184 -20.25 4.84 21.61
C THR A 184 -20.86 3.51 21.15
N PRO A 185 -21.11 2.57 22.09
CA PRO A 185 -21.65 1.26 21.76
C PRO A 185 -23.12 1.36 21.35
N ARG A 186 -23.60 0.37 20.59
CA ARG A 186 -24.97 0.26 20.10
C ARG A 186 -25.73 -0.92 20.74
N PRO A 187 -26.97 -0.72 21.23
CA PRO A 187 -27.62 0.58 21.43
C PRO A 187 -26.85 1.42 22.45
N SER A 188 -27.01 2.74 22.39
CA SER A 188 -26.38 3.66 23.33
C SER A 188 -26.78 3.28 24.75
N ILE A 189 -25.81 2.75 25.49
CA ILE A 189 -25.93 2.49 26.92
C ILE A 189 -25.35 3.70 27.66
N ILE A 190 -25.89 3.97 28.84
CA ILE A 190 -25.24 4.88 29.78
C ILE A 190 -23.96 4.16 30.23
N ALA A 191 -22.86 4.41 29.53
CA ALA A 191 -21.57 3.90 29.92
C ALA A 191 -21.17 4.61 31.21
N ASN A 192 -20.97 3.84 32.29
CA ASN A 192 -20.50 4.40 33.56
C ASN A 192 -19.00 4.76 33.51
N CYS A 193 -18.33 4.55 32.37
CA CYS A 193 -16.91 4.78 32.16
C CYS A 193 -16.58 4.91 30.67
N ASP A 194 -15.66 5.82 30.34
CA ASP A 194 -15.11 6.04 29.00
C ASP A 194 -13.63 5.70 29.01
N ILE A 195 -13.14 4.77 28.18
CA ILE A 195 -11.69 4.57 28.05
C ILE A 195 -11.11 5.59 27.07
N THR A 196 -9.88 6.04 27.31
CA THR A 196 -9.20 6.98 26.42
C THR A 196 -7.95 6.34 25.83
N ILE A 197 -7.81 6.40 24.50
CA ILE A 197 -6.63 5.95 23.76
C ILE A 197 -6.02 7.11 22.98
N LEU A 198 -4.71 7.06 22.76
CA LEU A 198 -3.97 8.05 21.99
C LEU A 198 -3.32 7.40 20.77
N TRP A 199 -3.55 8.00 19.60
CA TRP A 199 -2.76 7.74 18.40
C TRP A 199 -1.36 8.33 18.59
N SER A 200 -0.35 7.49 18.46
CA SER A 200 1.05 7.81 18.73
C SER A 200 1.95 7.15 17.70
N HIS A 201 3.26 7.28 17.90
CA HIS A 201 4.27 6.61 17.11
C HIS A 201 5.36 6.03 18.02
N VAL A 202 5.98 4.91 17.62
CA VAL A 202 7.09 4.29 18.36
C VAL A 202 8.39 5.11 18.38
N TRP A 203 8.43 6.17 17.57
CA TRP A 203 9.56 7.09 17.40
C TRP A 203 9.09 8.51 17.64
N ASN A 204 10.03 9.40 17.98
CA ASN A 204 9.71 10.82 18.02
C ASN A 204 9.32 11.34 16.62
N GLU A 205 8.67 12.50 16.58
CA GLU A 205 8.12 13.05 15.34
C GLU A 205 9.18 13.27 14.25
N LEU A 206 10.37 13.74 14.63
CA LEU A 206 11.44 14.00 13.68
C LEU A 206 11.90 12.72 12.97
N ASP A 207 12.10 11.64 13.72
CA ASP A 207 12.46 10.34 13.18
C ASP A 207 11.31 9.72 12.36
N ALA A 208 10.05 9.87 12.82
CA ALA A 208 8.87 9.37 12.10
C ALA A 208 8.71 10.05 10.73
N ARG A 209 8.83 11.39 10.69
CA ARG A 209 8.78 12.18 9.45
C ARG A 209 9.90 11.81 8.48
N ALA A 210 11.11 11.57 8.99
CA ALA A 210 12.27 11.21 8.16
C ALA A 210 12.03 9.91 7.36
N THR A 211 11.17 9.01 7.85
CA THR A 211 10.85 7.75 7.18
C THR A 211 9.60 7.80 6.29
N ASN A 212 8.82 8.88 6.36
CA ASN A 212 7.50 8.97 5.72
C ASN A 212 7.34 10.25 4.90
N ASN A 213 8.30 10.54 4.01
CA ASN A 213 8.28 11.71 3.10
C ASN A 213 7.99 13.04 3.82
N ASN A 214 8.51 13.20 5.03
CA ASN A 214 8.30 14.37 5.89
C ASN A 214 6.86 14.58 6.41
N VAL A 215 5.96 13.62 6.18
CA VAL A 215 4.59 13.59 6.70
C VAL A 215 4.54 12.70 7.93
N TRP A 216 3.91 13.17 9.00
CA TRP A 216 3.69 12.34 10.19
C TRP A 216 2.48 11.43 10.01
N SER A 217 2.61 10.16 10.38
CA SER A 217 1.51 9.20 10.49
C SER A 217 1.67 8.40 11.78
N PRO A 218 0.59 8.04 12.47
CA PRO A 218 0.67 7.20 13.65
C PRO A 218 0.92 5.74 13.26
N ASN A 219 1.57 5.00 14.15
CA ASN A 219 1.74 3.54 14.03
C ASN A 219 1.63 2.80 15.36
N HIS A 220 1.12 3.48 16.39
CA HIS A 220 1.04 2.95 17.73
C HIS A 220 -0.17 3.52 18.49
N PHE A 221 -0.77 2.69 19.34
CA PHE A 221 -1.79 3.09 20.30
C PHE A 221 -1.27 2.92 21.73
N VAL A 222 -1.63 3.86 22.59
CA VAL A 222 -1.42 3.75 24.04
C VAL A 222 -2.70 4.13 24.78
N PRO A 223 -3.01 3.52 25.94
CA PRO A 223 -4.09 3.98 26.78
C PRO A 223 -3.64 5.22 27.57
N LEU A 224 -4.58 6.11 27.84
CA LEU A 224 -4.40 7.26 28.71
C LEU A 224 -5.10 7.00 30.05
N MET A 225 -4.36 7.14 31.16
CA MET A 225 -4.86 6.93 32.51
C MET A 225 -4.84 8.24 33.32
N GLN A 226 -5.75 8.36 34.29
CA GLN A 226 -5.80 9.46 35.23
C GLN A 226 -4.64 9.36 36.23
N SER A 227 -3.87 10.44 36.36
CA SER A 227 -2.91 10.59 37.44
C SER A 227 -3.66 10.87 38.74
N PHE A 228 -3.26 10.26 39.86
CA PHE A 228 -3.65 10.76 41.18
C PHE A 228 -2.99 12.13 41.36
N VAL A 229 -3.75 13.20 41.16
CA VAL A 229 -3.42 14.47 41.79
C VAL A 229 -4.06 14.40 43.17
N TYR A 230 -3.24 14.22 44.21
CA TYR A 230 -3.70 14.56 45.55
C TYR A 230 -3.99 16.06 45.52
N ASP A 231 -5.27 16.42 45.56
CA ASP A 231 -5.67 17.80 45.77
C ASP A 231 -5.27 18.15 47.21
N GLU A 232 -4.09 18.74 47.40
CA GLU A 232 -3.62 19.23 48.71
C GLU A 232 -4.49 20.39 49.26
N SER A 233 -5.57 20.75 48.56
CA SER A 233 -6.49 21.82 48.95
C SER A 233 -7.56 21.40 49.99
N ASP A 234 -7.74 20.11 50.29
CA ASP A 234 -8.77 19.63 51.24
C ASP A 234 -8.27 19.12 52.59
N HIS A 235 -6.97 19.28 52.91
CA HIS A 235 -6.43 18.99 54.24
C HIS A 235 -6.32 20.23 55.13
N SER A 236 -7.47 20.88 55.37
CA SER A 236 -7.64 21.71 56.56
C SER A 236 -9.06 21.59 57.11
N ASN A 237 -9.50 20.35 57.44
CA ASN A 237 -10.53 20.09 58.47
C ASN A 237 -10.82 18.59 58.59
N MET A 238 -9.90 17.82 59.20
CA MET A 238 -10.31 16.67 60.01
C MET A 238 -9.18 16.31 60.96
N SER A 239 -9.30 16.79 62.19
CA SER A 239 -8.74 16.14 63.36
C SER A 239 -9.85 16.00 64.40
N THR A 240 -10.07 14.76 64.82
CA THR A 240 -10.72 14.31 66.08
C THR A 240 -12.24 14.52 66.27
N SER A 241 -13.00 13.42 66.14
CA SER A 241 -13.93 12.85 67.17
C SER A 241 -14.85 11.81 66.50
N ILE A 242 -14.60 10.51 66.70
CA ILE A 242 -15.30 9.60 67.63
C ILE A 242 -16.83 9.83 67.70
N ALA A 243 -17.53 8.76 67.33
CA ALA A 243 -18.97 8.63 67.16
C ALA A 243 -19.81 8.93 68.42
N VAL A 244 -20.89 9.70 68.23
CA VAL A 244 -22.19 9.54 68.92
C VAL A 244 -23.31 10.04 67.98
N THR A 245 -24.36 9.24 67.81
CA THR A 245 -25.69 9.65 67.31
C THR A 245 -26.68 9.54 68.48
N PRO A 246 -27.94 10.02 68.39
CA PRO A 246 -28.55 11.07 67.54
C PRO A 246 -29.38 12.08 68.37
N GLU A 247 -29.76 13.23 67.82
CA GLU A 247 -31.05 13.85 68.18
C GLU A 247 -31.59 14.85 67.15
N LYS A 248 -32.91 14.80 66.97
CA LYS A 248 -33.73 15.60 66.05
C LYS A 248 -33.72 17.07 66.43
N LYS A 249 -33.69 17.97 65.44
CA LYS A 249 -34.52 19.18 65.40
C LYS A 249 -34.59 19.77 63.98
N THR A 250 -35.82 19.92 63.53
CA THR A 250 -36.29 20.68 62.37
C THR A 250 -35.95 22.16 62.47
N PHE A 251 -35.54 22.82 61.39
CA PHE A 251 -35.98 24.18 61.02
C PHE A 251 -35.74 24.46 59.53
N LYS A 252 -36.75 25.05 58.89
CA LYS A 252 -36.76 25.60 57.54
C LYS A 252 -35.91 26.88 57.49
N ASN A 253 -35.27 27.18 56.35
CA ASN A 253 -35.45 28.47 55.66
C ASN A 253 -34.75 28.54 54.30
N ASN A 254 -35.51 29.01 53.31
CA ASN A 254 -35.08 29.54 52.03
C ASN A 254 -34.27 30.82 52.23
N THR A 255 -33.18 31.03 51.48
CA THR A 255 -32.95 32.31 50.78
C THR A 255 -31.98 32.12 49.61
N SER A 256 -32.34 32.74 48.49
CA SER A 256 -31.61 32.80 47.22
C SER A 256 -30.50 33.86 47.29
N THR A 257 -29.28 33.52 46.89
CA THR A 257 -28.19 34.49 46.69
C THR A 257 -27.60 34.36 45.29
N ARG A 258 -27.77 35.47 44.56
CA ARG A 258 -27.32 35.79 43.21
C ARG A 258 -25.81 36.03 43.23
N ILE A 259 -25.03 35.19 42.54
CA ILE A 259 -23.58 35.38 42.39
C ILE A 259 -23.32 36.36 41.24
N ARG A 260 -22.65 37.47 41.57
CA ARG A 260 -22.09 38.46 40.65
C ARG A 260 -20.76 37.95 40.08
N SER A 261 -20.59 38.10 38.77
CA SER A 261 -19.30 37.97 38.07
C SER A 261 -18.32 39.06 38.50
N PRO A 262 -16.99 38.78 38.60
CA PRO A 262 -15.99 39.82 38.76
C PRO A 262 -15.66 40.49 37.42
N GLU A 263 -15.65 41.82 37.47
CA GLU A 263 -15.28 42.77 36.43
C GLU A 263 -13.75 42.93 36.44
N PHE A 264 -13.06 42.72 35.31
CA PHE A 264 -11.61 42.92 35.19
C PHE A 264 -11.33 44.32 34.64
N GLU A 265 -10.55 45.10 35.39
CA GLU A 265 -10.05 46.42 35.00
C GLU A 265 -8.98 46.32 33.90
N LEU A 266 -9.19 47.07 32.81
CA LEU A 266 -8.22 47.30 31.75
C LEU A 266 -7.18 48.33 32.20
N SER A 267 -5.89 47.97 32.10
CA SER A 267 -4.77 48.89 32.28
C SER A 267 -4.20 49.41 30.94
N PRO A 268 -3.57 50.60 30.92
CA PRO A 268 -3.65 51.52 29.79
C PRO A 268 -2.41 51.55 28.89
N SER A 269 -2.67 51.94 27.64
CA SER A 269 -1.73 52.19 26.56
C SER A 269 -0.54 53.10 26.95
N ARG A 270 0.69 52.60 26.76
CA ARG A 270 1.92 53.38 26.90
C ARG A 270 2.46 53.79 25.52
N ARG A 271 2.65 55.11 25.38
CA ARG A 271 3.09 55.84 24.18
C ARG A 271 4.45 55.40 23.66
N LEU A 272 4.55 55.39 22.33
CA LEU A 272 5.77 55.36 21.52
C LEU A 272 6.64 56.60 21.80
N ARG A 273 7.94 56.35 22.01
CA ARG A 273 8.99 57.36 21.80
C ARG A 273 10.17 56.66 21.12
N THR A 274 10.46 57.13 19.92
CA THR A 274 11.65 56.85 19.12
C THR A 274 12.90 57.38 19.81
N GLU A 275 13.99 56.61 19.85
CA GLU A 275 15.36 57.12 19.69
C GLU A 275 16.39 56.00 19.48
N ASN A 276 17.06 56.12 18.33
CA ASN A 276 18.45 55.84 17.96
C ASN A 276 19.18 54.51 18.24
N ASN A 277 19.68 54.04 17.10
CA ASN A 277 20.50 52.88 16.78
C ASN A 277 21.98 53.15 17.10
N MET A 278 22.61 52.32 17.95
CA MET A 278 24.04 51.96 17.89
C MET A 278 24.29 50.77 18.82
N GLY A 279 24.48 49.57 18.27
CA GLY A 279 24.86 48.38 19.06
C GLY A 279 24.56 47.00 18.47
N THR A 280 24.20 46.88 17.19
CA THR A 280 23.67 45.63 16.61
C THR A 280 24.69 44.53 16.31
N ASN A 281 26.01 44.81 16.34
CA ASN A 281 27.01 43.80 15.94
C ASN A 281 27.49 42.86 17.07
N PHE A 282 27.28 43.20 18.35
CA PHE A 282 27.72 42.34 19.47
C PHE A 282 26.66 41.30 19.85
N ALA A 283 25.38 41.67 19.84
CA ALA A 283 24.27 40.77 20.19
C ALA A 283 24.02 39.67 19.13
N GLN A 284 24.21 39.97 17.83
CA GLN A 284 24.05 38.97 16.76
C GLN A 284 25.15 37.90 16.77
N SER A 285 26.37 38.25 17.17
CA SER A 285 27.50 37.30 17.31
C SER A 285 27.26 36.29 18.44
N ILE A 286 26.77 36.76 19.60
CA ILE A 286 26.49 35.89 20.76
C ILE A 286 25.33 34.93 20.46
N ILE A 287 24.27 35.40 19.80
CA ILE A 287 23.11 34.57 19.44
C ILE A 287 23.49 33.52 18.37
N SER A 288 24.31 33.88 17.37
CA SER A 288 24.78 32.94 16.33
C SER A 288 25.68 31.84 16.89
N ASN A 289 26.60 32.19 17.81
CA ASN A 289 27.49 31.21 18.46
C ASN A 289 26.71 30.26 19.38
N ALA A 290 25.72 30.76 20.13
CA ALA A 290 24.87 29.92 20.98
C ALA A 290 24.01 28.93 20.15
N LEU A 291 23.49 29.36 19.00
CA LEU A 291 22.74 28.50 18.07
C LEU A 291 23.60 27.42 17.40
N GLN A 292 24.86 27.74 17.07
CA GLN A 292 25.80 26.75 16.53
C GLN A 292 26.23 25.73 17.59
N GLN A 293 26.48 26.16 18.83
CA GLN A 293 26.79 25.26 19.96
C GLN A 293 25.60 24.37 20.35
N HIS A 294 24.37 24.88 20.26
CA HIS A 294 23.16 24.09 20.49
C HIS A 294 22.95 23.05 19.37
N LYS A 295 23.18 23.41 18.10
CA LYS A 295 23.11 22.47 16.97
C LYS A 295 24.18 21.38 17.03
N SER A 296 25.42 21.72 17.40
CA SER A 296 26.49 20.72 17.56
C SER A 296 26.23 19.80 18.76
N GLY A 297 25.65 20.33 19.85
CA GLY A 297 25.20 19.54 21.00
C GLY A 297 24.11 18.52 20.63
N ILE A 298 23.13 18.92 19.81
CA ILE A 298 22.07 18.02 19.32
C ILE A 298 22.62 16.95 18.38
N GLU A 299 23.51 17.31 17.45
CA GLU A 299 24.10 16.33 16.52
C GLU A 299 24.98 15.32 17.25
N ASN A 300 25.74 15.77 18.27
CA ASN A 300 26.53 14.88 19.11
C ASN A 300 25.64 13.91 19.91
N GLN A 301 24.51 14.38 20.47
CA GLN A 301 23.55 13.51 21.16
C GLN A 301 22.88 12.51 20.20
N ARG A 302 22.54 12.95 18.98
CA ARG A 302 22.04 12.07 17.92
C ARG A 302 23.06 10.99 17.55
N GLN A 303 24.32 11.37 17.41
CA GLN A 303 25.41 10.45 17.08
C GLN A 303 25.61 9.40 18.18
N VAL A 304 25.65 9.82 19.44
CA VAL A 304 25.74 8.91 20.59
C VAL A 304 24.56 7.94 20.62
N ARG A 305 23.33 8.41 20.35
CA ARG A 305 22.15 7.54 20.27
C ARG A 305 22.24 6.54 19.13
N LEU A 306 22.71 6.97 17.95
CA LEU A 306 22.92 6.08 16.81
C LEU A 306 23.98 5.03 17.10
N ASP A 307 25.04 5.39 17.82
CA ASP A 307 26.11 4.45 18.16
C ASP A 307 25.65 3.42 19.19
N ILE A 308 24.86 3.82 20.20
CA ILE A 308 24.19 2.88 21.12
C ILE A 308 23.26 1.92 20.36
N LEU A 309 22.50 2.40 19.37
CA LEU A 309 21.61 1.55 18.57
C LEU A 309 22.39 0.59 17.69
N LYS A 310 23.48 1.04 17.06
CA LYS A 310 24.37 0.18 16.28
C LYS A 310 24.99 -0.89 17.16
N GLU A 311 25.47 -0.53 18.34
CA GLU A 311 26.08 -1.47 19.29
C GLU A 311 25.07 -2.54 19.71
N ARG A 312 23.85 -2.15 20.11
CA ARG A 312 22.78 -3.11 20.43
C ARG A 312 22.44 -4.03 19.25
N ALA A 313 22.38 -3.48 18.04
CA ALA A 313 22.12 -4.27 16.83
C ALA A 313 23.28 -5.24 16.54
N LEU A 314 24.53 -4.85 16.79
CA LEU A 314 25.70 -5.72 16.67
C LEU A 314 25.66 -6.84 17.72
N THR A 315 25.41 -6.53 18.99
CA THR A 315 25.28 -7.52 20.06
C THR A 315 24.14 -8.51 19.77
N SER A 316 22.99 -8.02 19.31
CA SER A 316 21.87 -8.87 18.92
C SER A 316 22.21 -9.79 17.74
N ARG A 317 22.94 -9.31 16.73
CA ARG A 317 23.41 -10.13 15.60
C ARG A 317 24.49 -11.13 15.99
N MET A 318 25.35 -10.79 16.95
CA MET A 318 26.39 -11.70 17.45
C MET A 318 25.78 -12.84 18.28
N ASN A 319 24.70 -12.57 19.02
CA ASN A 319 23.99 -13.56 19.84
C ASN A 319 22.88 -14.29 19.08
N GLU A 320 22.76 -14.06 17.77
CA GLU A 320 21.74 -14.67 16.92
C GLU A 320 22.05 -16.15 16.67
N THR A 321 21.06 -17.03 16.85
CA THR A 321 21.20 -18.44 16.44
C THR A 321 21.23 -18.55 14.92
N THR A 322 21.74 -19.66 14.39
CA THR A 322 21.74 -19.91 12.93
C THR A 322 20.34 -19.88 12.32
N GLU A 323 19.34 -20.38 13.04
CA GLU A 323 17.93 -20.36 12.63
C GLU A 323 17.36 -18.94 12.61
N HIS A 324 17.57 -18.15 13.67
CA HIS A 324 17.14 -16.75 13.69
C HIS A 324 17.80 -15.93 12.58
N ARG A 325 19.08 -16.19 12.31
CA ARG A 325 19.82 -15.57 11.21
C ARG A 325 19.19 -15.91 9.86
N GLN A 326 18.77 -17.16 9.67
CA GLN A 326 18.12 -17.58 8.43
C GLN A 326 16.77 -16.90 8.24
N ILE A 327 15.93 -16.88 9.28
CA ILE A 327 14.62 -16.20 9.28
C ILE A 327 14.79 -14.70 8.97
N ARG A 328 15.77 -14.04 9.58
CA ARG A 328 16.04 -12.62 9.34
C ARG A 328 16.46 -12.35 7.89
N LEU A 329 17.31 -13.21 7.32
CA LEU A 329 17.75 -13.09 5.92
C LEU A 329 16.62 -13.38 4.94
N GLU A 330 15.75 -14.34 5.25
CA GLU A 330 14.57 -14.66 4.45
C GLU A 330 13.56 -13.51 4.44
N LYS A 331 13.21 -12.96 5.61
CA LYS A 331 12.38 -11.74 5.71
C LYS A 331 13.00 -10.52 5.04
N GLN A 332 14.33 -10.44 4.99
CA GLN A 332 14.99 -9.38 4.25
C GLN A 332 14.84 -9.58 2.74
N LYS A 333 15.03 -10.81 2.26
CA LYS A 333 14.84 -11.17 0.86
C LYS A 333 13.41 -10.93 0.39
N GLU A 334 12.41 -11.34 1.17
CA GLU A 334 10.98 -11.13 0.85
C GLU A 334 10.65 -9.64 0.66
N ARG A 335 11.18 -8.76 1.54
CA ARG A 335 11.02 -7.31 1.40
C ARG A 335 11.72 -6.74 0.17
N ASP A 336 12.92 -7.22 -0.13
CA ASP A 336 13.67 -6.81 -1.31
C ASP A 336 13.00 -7.27 -2.62
N ASP A 337 12.36 -8.44 -2.60
CA ASP A 337 11.60 -9.00 -3.72
C ASP A 337 10.29 -8.23 -3.92
N LEU A 338 9.54 -7.96 -2.84
CA LEU A 338 8.32 -7.14 -2.90
C LEU A 338 8.60 -5.73 -3.43
N LYS A 339 9.68 -5.10 -2.97
CA LYS A 339 10.10 -3.78 -3.46
C LYS A 339 10.47 -3.81 -4.95
N GLN A 340 11.06 -4.90 -5.43
CA GLN A 340 11.38 -5.06 -6.85
C GLN A 340 10.15 -5.35 -7.71
N MET A 341 9.12 -6.03 -7.17
CA MET A 341 7.88 -6.31 -7.88
C MET A 341 6.98 -5.07 -8.03
N THR A 342 7.05 -4.15 -7.07
CA THR A 342 6.28 -2.90 -7.04
C THR A 342 7.05 -1.69 -7.60
N GLU A 343 8.27 -1.91 -8.09
CA GLU A 343 9.17 -0.87 -8.60
C GLU A 343 8.64 -0.31 -9.93
N THR A 344 8.55 1.02 -10.04
CA THR A 344 8.26 1.67 -11.33
C THR A 344 9.42 1.51 -12.31
N GLU A 345 9.18 1.65 -13.62
CA GLU A 345 10.27 1.51 -14.60
C GLU A 345 11.36 2.58 -14.40
N GLU A 346 11.01 3.79 -13.97
CA GLU A 346 11.98 4.85 -13.65
C GLU A 346 12.86 4.48 -12.44
N GLU A 347 12.25 4.03 -11.34
CA GLU A 347 12.98 3.56 -10.16
C GLU A 347 13.89 2.37 -10.50
N ARG A 348 13.42 1.47 -11.36
CA ARG A 348 14.18 0.32 -11.87
C ARG A 348 15.41 0.77 -12.64
N GLN A 349 15.29 1.79 -13.49
CA GLN A 349 16.44 2.35 -14.20
C GLN A 349 17.44 3.01 -13.25
N ILE A 350 16.97 3.79 -12.27
CA ILE A 350 17.81 4.41 -11.24
C ILE A 350 18.57 3.34 -10.44
N ARG A 351 17.89 2.28 -9.99
CA ARG A 351 18.51 1.17 -9.26
C ARG A 351 19.54 0.43 -10.10
N LEU A 352 19.24 0.15 -11.37
CA LEU A 352 20.16 -0.51 -12.29
C LEU A 352 21.39 0.36 -12.56
N GLU A 353 21.23 1.68 -12.73
CA GLU A 353 22.35 2.59 -12.95
C GLU A 353 23.24 2.72 -11.71
N LYS A 354 22.63 2.88 -10.53
CA LYS A 354 23.36 2.85 -9.25
C LYS A 354 24.10 1.54 -9.03
N LYS A 355 23.49 0.41 -9.41
CA LYS A 355 24.15 -0.92 -9.35
C LYS A 355 25.34 -1.01 -10.31
N LYS A 356 25.25 -0.44 -11.51
CA LYS A 356 26.38 -0.35 -12.45
C LYS A 356 27.48 0.55 -11.92
N GLU A 357 27.13 1.71 -11.36
CA GLU A 357 28.09 2.66 -10.78
C GLU A 357 28.85 2.04 -9.61
N ASN A 358 28.15 1.41 -8.67
CA ASN A 358 28.76 0.68 -7.56
C ASN A 358 29.69 -0.43 -8.06
N ALA A 359 29.29 -1.17 -9.10
CA ALA A 359 30.15 -2.20 -9.69
C ALA A 359 31.38 -1.61 -10.40
N ARG A 360 31.29 -0.39 -10.98
CA ARG A 360 32.45 0.33 -11.54
C ARG A 360 33.36 0.88 -10.45
N SER A 361 32.79 1.40 -9.36
CA SER A 361 33.54 1.89 -8.20
C SER A 361 34.30 0.74 -7.52
N HIS A 362 33.63 -0.37 -7.25
CA HIS A 362 34.26 -1.56 -6.67
C HIS A 362 35.38 -2.12 -7.56
N ARG A 363 35.23 -2.08 -8.89
CA ARG A 363 36.30 -2.47 -9.82
C ARG A 363 37.45 -1.47 -9.89
N ARG A 364 37.22 -0.18 -9.62
CA ARG A 364 38.29 0.82 -9.55
C ARG A 364 39.10 0.71 -8.26
N ASN A 365 38.45 0.26 -7.18
CA ASN A 365 39.06 0.14 -5.86
C ASN A 365 39.51 -1.30 -5.53
N GLU A 366 39.45 -2.23 -6.49
CA GLU A 366 39.90 -3.61 -6.26
C GLU A 366 41.44 -3.66 -6.18
N THR A 367 41.98 -4.45 -5.26
CA THR A 367 43.42 -4.72 -5.25
C THR A 367 43.81 -5.62 -6.42
N GLU A 368 45.08 -5.62 -6.82
CA GLU A 368 45.56 -6.47 -7.92
C GLU A 368 45.26 -7.95 -7.68
N GLU A 369 45.42 -8.43 -6.44
CA GLU A 369 45.08 -9.81 -6.06
C GLU A 369 43.58 -10.10 -6.23
N GLN A 370 42.70 -9.19 -5.79
CA GLN A 370 41.25 -9.32 -5.98
C GLN A 370 40.86 -9.30 -7.46
N HIS A 371 41.54 -8.48 -8.27
CA HIS A 371 41.37 -8.42 -9.72
C HIS A 371 41.67 -9.78 -10.36
N GLN A 372 42.80 -10.39 -10.00
CA GLN A 372 43.20 -11.70 -10.55
C GLN A 372 42.23 -12.80 -10.14
N ILE A 373 41.83 -12.86 -8.86
CA ILE A 373 40.82 -13.83 -8.37
C ILE A 373 39.50 -13.67 -9.14
N ARG A 374 39.06 -12.44 -9.39
CA ARG A 374 37.82 -12.17 -10.15
C ARG A 374 37.94 -12.66 -11.60
N LEU A 375 39.07 -12.39 -12.27
CA LEU A 375 39.31 -12.85 -13.63
C LEU A 375 39.39 -14.38 -13.71
N GLU A 376 40.03 -15.03 -12.75
CA GLU A 376 40.12 -16.49 -12.68
C GLU A 376 38.75 -17.13 -12.46
N LYS A 377 37.96 -16.63 -11.50
CA LYS A 377 36.56 -17.07 -11.31
C LYS A 377 35.72 -16.87 -12.58
N GLN A 378 35.95 -15.79 -13.32
CA GLN A 378 35.28 -15.58 -14.60
C GLN A 378 35.70 -16.62 -15.64
N LYS A 379 36.99 -16.90 -15.77
CA LYS A 379 37.53 -17.94 -16.68
C LYS A 379 36.93 -19.31 -16.37
N ILE A 380 36.89 -19.71 -15.09
CA ILE A 380 36.33 -20.99 -14.65
C ILE A 380 34.84 -21.09 -15.00
N ARG A 381 34.04 -20.05 -14.73
CA ARG A 381 32.60 -20.03 -15.09
C ARG A 381 32.39 -20.10 -16.59
N ASP A 382 33.18 -19.36 -17.36
CA ASP A 382 33.12 -19.40 -18.82
C ASP A 382 33.51 -20.78 -19.36
N GLN A 383 34.52 -21.43 -18.75
CA GLN A 383 34.98 -22.77 -19.13
C GLN A 383 33.94 -23.85 -18.79
N SER A 384 33.36 -23.82 -17.59
CA SER A 384 32.29 -24.73 -17.17
C SER A 384 31.02 -24.55 -18.02
N SER A 385 30.68 -23.30 -18.37
CA SER A 385 29.58 -23.04 -19.30
C SER A 385 29.88 -23.61 -20.69
N ARG A 386 31.14 -23.55 -21.14
CA ARG A 386 31.56 -24.12 -22.44
C ARG A 386 31.54 -25.65 -22.46
N SER A 387 31.89 -26.31 -21.37
CA SER A 387 31.88 -27.78 -21.28
C SER A 387 30.47 -28.36 -21.22
N ASN A 388 29.50 -27.60 -20.71
CA ASN A 388 28.09 -28.03 -20.55
C ASN A 388 27.18 -27.63 -21.73
N ASN A 389 27.73 -27.02 -22.80
CA ASN A 389 26.96 -26.64 -23.98
C ASN A 389 26.66 -27.87 -24.86
N ILE A 390 25.37 -28.07 -25.19
CA ILE A 390 24.92 -29.02 -26.20
C ILE A 390 25.34 -28.50 -27.59
N ASP A 391 25.55 -29.39 -28.57
CA ASP A 391 26.11 -29.05 -29.90
C ASP A 391 25.39 -27.88 -30.62
N GLU A 392 24.08 -27.77 -30.48
CA GLU A 392 23.29 -26.69 -31.08
C GLU A 392 23.58 -25.32 -30.44
N GLN A 393 23.71 -25.25 -29.12
CA GLN A 393 24.09 -24.02 -28.41
C GLN A 393 25.54 -23.63 -28.70
N ARG A 394 26.42 -24.62 -28.94
CA ARG A 394 27.81 -24.41 -29.39
C ARG A 394 27.84 -23.74 -30.78
N GLN A 395 26.98 -24.16 -31.72
CA GLN A 395 26.90 -23.56 -33.06
C GLN A 395 26.41 -22.11 -33.02
N ILE A 396 25.34 -21.83 -32.26
CA ILE A 396 24.81 -20.46 -32.08
C ILE A 396 25.88 -19.53 -31.48
N ARG A 397 26.68 -20.02 -30.52
CA ARG A 397 27.78 -19.24 -29.93
C ARG A 397 28.88 -18.95 -30.94
N LEU A 398 29.30 -19.94 -31.72
CA LEU A 398 30.32 -19.76 -32.76
C LEU A 398 29.85 -18.79 -33.83
N GLU A 399 28.58 -18.82 -34.21
CA GLU A 399 27.99 -17.87 -35.15
C GLU A 399 27.97 -16.44 -34.57
N LYS A 400 27.53 -16.27 -33.32
CA LYS A 400 27.60 -14.96 -32.62
C LYS A 400 29.03 -14.45 -32.52
N GLN A 401 30.00 -15.34 -32.27
CA GLN A 401 31.42 -14.98 -32.22
C GLN A 401 31.91 -14.53 -33.60
N ARG A 402 31.56 -15.24 -34.68
CA ARG A 402 31.86 -14.85 -36.06
C ARG A 402 31.27 -13.48 -36.40
N LYS A 403 30.00 -13.23 -36.08
CA LYS A 403 29.33 -11.93 -36.28
C LYS A 403 30.02 -10.80 -35.52
N ARG A 404 30.41 -11.01 -34.25
CA ARG A 404 31.17 -10.02 -33.47
C ARG A 404 32.55 -9.75 -34.06
N SER A 405 33.27 -10.79 -34.49
CA SER A 405 34.57 -10.63 -35.15
C SER A 405 34.45 -9.88 -36.48
N GLN A 406 33.40 -10.14 -37.26
CA GLN A 406 33.09 -9.38 -38.49
C GLN A 406 32.76 -7.92 -38.18
N ALA A 407 31.90 -7.66 -37.21
CA ALA A 407 31.55 -6.30 -36.77
C ALA A 407 32.77 -5.53 -36.26
N ASN A 408 33.66 -6.17 -35.48
CA ASN A 408 34.89 -5.54 -35.00
C ASN A 408 35.88 -5.25 -36.15
N ARG A 409 35.98 -6.15 -37.14
CA ARG A 409 36.78 -5.89 -38.35
C ARG A 409 36.21 -4.73 -39.17
N ALA A 410 34.89 -4.66 -39.32
CA ALA A 410 34.21 -3.56 -40.00
C ALA A 410 34.40 -2.23 -39.25
N LYS A 411 34.23 -2.23 -37.92
CA LYS A 411 34.47 -1.06 -37.06
C LYS A 411 35.92 -0.59 -37.16
N LYS A 412 36.90 -1.50 -37.12
CA LYS A 412 38.32 -1.17 -37.27
C LYS A 412 38.65 -0.64 -38.67
N LYS A 413 37.96 -1.13 -39.72
CA LYS A 413 38.06 -0.59 -41.08
C LYS A 413 37.48 0.83 -41.16
N LEU A 414 36.35 1.08 -40.51
CA LEU A 414 35.74 2.41 -40.40
C LEU A 414 36.62 3.37 -39.60
N GLU A 415 37.18 2.93 -38.47
CA GLU A 415 38.11 3.72 -37.65
C GLU A 415 39.40 4.05 -38.43
N LYS A 416 39.92 3.11 -39.24
CA LYS A 416 41.06 3.36 -40.14
C LYS A 416 40.74 4.35 -41.26
N LEU A 417 39.51 4.31 -41.79
CA LEU A 417 39.03 5.28 -42.79
C LEU A 417 38.81 6.67 -42.16
N ALA A 418 38.35 6.72 -40.91
CA ALA A 418 38.15 7.97 -40.16
C ALA A 418 39.47 8.58 -39.65
N SER A 419 40.51 7.77 -39.44
CA SER A 419 41.83 8.24 -38.96
C SER A 419 42.76 8.74 -40.07
N GLY A 420 42.28 8.96 -41.29
CA GLY A 420 42.96 9.77 -42.30
C GLY A 420 44.40 9.35 -42.65
N ASN A 421 44.69 8.05 -42.71
CA ASN A 421 45.95 7.56 -43.27
C ASN A 421 45.69 6.96 -44.65
N ILE A 422 45.63 7.85 -45.64
CA ILE A 422 45.87 7.49 -47.03
C ILE A 422 47.39 7.56 -47.20
N ASP A 423 48.04 6.40 -47.23
CA ASP A 423 49.26 6.28 -48.00
C ASP A 423 49.18 5.03 -48.87
N VAL A 424 49.69 5.23 -50.07
CA VAL A 424 49.49 4.49 -51.30
C VAL A 424 50.28 3.19 -51.25
N GLN A 425 49.65 2.07 -51.65
CA GLN A 425 50.26 1.20 -52.67
C GLN A 425 49.22 0.27 -53.29
N GLN A 426 48.90 0.68 -54.51
CA GLN A 426 48.38 -0.07 -55.64
C GLN A 426 49.21 -1.34 -55.85
N GLN A 427 48.56 -2.51 -55.92
CA GLN A 427 48.95 -3.59 -56.82
C GLN A 427 47.78 -4.56 -57.00
N ASP A 428 47.26 -4.52 -58.21
CA ASP A 428 46.69 -5.57 -59.04
C ASP A 428 46.66 -6.99 -58.43
N ILE A 429 45.52 -7.67 -58.60
CA ILE A 429 45.44 -8.83 -59.50
C ILE A 429 43.96 -9.15 -59.75
N GLU A 430 43.63 -8.96 -61.01
CA GLU A 430 42.53 -9.49 -61.80
C GLU A 430 42.51 -11.04 -61.77
N MET A 431 41.35 -11.68 -61.52
CA MET A 431 41.02 -12.98 -62.16
C MET A 431 39.58 -13.44 -61.89
N GLN A 432 38.76 -13.23 -62.92
CA GLN A 432 37.84 -14.18 -63.57
C GLN A 432 37.33 -15.45 -62.85
N PHE A 433 35.99 -15.56 -62.84
CA PHE A 433 35.14 -16.62 -63.43
C PHE A 433 35.54 -18.12 -63.33
N THR A 434 34.57 -18.89 -62.79
CA THR A 434 34.09 -20.24 -63.16
C THR A 434 34.96 -21.50 -62.98
N LYS A 435 34.36 -22.49 -62.29
CA LYS A 435 34.16 -23.93 -62.64
C LYS A 435 34.18 -24.78 -61.35
N THR A 436 33.11 -25.48 -60.99
CA THR A 436 32.66 -26.83 -61.44
C THR A 436 32.97 -27.88 -60.35
N GLU A 437 32.01 -28.81 -60.26
CA GLU A 437 31.87 -30.04 -59.48
C GLU A 437 33.14 -30.86 -59.20
N GLU A 438 33.17 -31.58 -58.06
CA GLU A 438 33.13 -33.06 -57.99
C GLU A 438 33.69 -33.64 -56.66
N TYR A 439 32.97 -34.64 -56.16
CA TYR A 439 33.34 -35.85 -55.39
C TYR A 439 34.64 -35.97 -54.55
N ALA A 440 34.46 -36.42 -53.29
CA ALA A 440 35.15 -37.56 -52.61
C ALA A 440 34.76 -37.54 -51.11
N SER A 441 33.95 -38.46 -50.56
CA SER A 441 34.27 -39.82 -50.10
C SER A 441 35.62 -39.97 -49.39
N CYS A 442 35.62 -40.21 -48.08
CA CYS A 442 35.98 -41.51 -47.46
C CYS A 442 36.33 -41.40 -45.96
N ASP A 443 35.93 -42.46 -45.28
CA ASP A 443 36.58 -43.14 -44.16
C ASP A 443 36.53 -42.58 -42.74
N GLY A 444 35.80 -43.34 -41.93
CA GLY A 444 35.84 -43.26 -40.48
C GLY A 444 37.06 -43.94 -39.87
N LYS A 445 37.13 -43.83 -38.55
CA LYS A 445 37.76 -44.84 -37.69
C LYS A 445 37.07 -44.86 -36.33
N SER A 446 36.56 -46.05 -36.05
CA SER A 446 36.05 -46.57 -34.79
C SER A 446 37.12 -46.55 -33.71
N ILE A 447 36.74 -46.23 -32.46
CA ILE A 447 37.31 -46.83 -31.25
C ILE A 447 36.16 -47.16 -30.29
N SER A 448 35.98 -48.47 -30.09
CA SER A 448 35.36 -49.21 -28.98
C SER A 448 35.66 -48.61 -27.59
N GLY A 449 34.86 -48.76 -26.54
CA GLY A 449 33.81 -49.72 -26.19
C GLY A 449 33.88 -49.91 -24.67
N PHE A 450 32.77 -50.26 -24.01
CA PHE A 450 32.74 -51.21 -22.87
C PHE A 450 31.29 -51.44 -22.45
N THR A 451 30.80 -52.63 -22.77
CA THR A 451 29.56 -53.23 -22.30
C THR A 451 29.79 -53.81 -20.90
N GLN A 452 28.88 -53.59 -19.95
CA GLN A 452 28.60 -54.59 -18.91
C GLN A 452 27.11 -54.65 -18.57
N ASN A 453 26.57 -55.86 -18.74
CA ASN A 453 25.35 -56.40 -18.17
C ASN A 453 25.34 -56.29 -16.63
N SER A 454 24.15 -56.19 -16.03
CA SER A 454 23.67 -57.26 -15.14
C SER A 454 22.22 -57.05 -14.70
N ASN A 455 21.45 -58.12 -14.90
CA ASN A 455 20.16 -58.38 -14.29
C ASN A 455 20.27 -58.47 -12.76
N VAL A 456 19.37 -57.80 -12.02
CA VAL A 456 19.04 -58.19 -10.63
C VAL A 456 17.54 -58.17 -10.39
N LYS A 457 17.04 -59.38 -10.13
CA LYS A 457 15.83 -59.83 -9.42
C LYS A 457 14.96 -58.74 -8.75
N LYS A 458 13.72 -58.60 -9.21
CA LYS A 458 12.62 -57.93 -8.47
C LYS A 458 12.15 -58.81 -7.31
N LYS A 459 12.27 -58.30 -6.08
CA LYS A 459 11.53 -58.74 -4.90
C LYS A 459 10.30 -57.84 -4.72
N ASN A 460 9.20 -58.47 -4.34
CA ASN A 460 7.94 -57.83 -3.96
C ASN A 460 8.13 -56.85 -2.79
N SER A 461 7.62 -55.62 -2.96
CA SER A 461 7.26 -54.74 -1.84
C SER A 461 6.04 -53.93 -2.24
N SER A 462 4.94 -54.15 -1.52
CA SER A 462 3.70 -53.37 -1.58
C SER A 462 3.98 -51.93 -1.16
N CYS A 463 4.04 -51.03 -2.14
CA CYS A 463 3.96 -49.59 -1.94
C CYS A 463 2.86 -49.09 -2.88
N SER A 464 1.89 -48.36 -2.34
CA SER A 464 0.78 -47.78 -3.10
C SER A 464 1.32 -47.05 -4.34
N PRO A 465 0.76 -47.30 -5.54
CA PRO A 465 1.32 -46.73 -6.75
C PRO A 465 1.20 -45.21 -6.70
N TRP A 466 2.34 -44.54 -6.81
CA TRP A 466 2.44 -43.12 -7.09
C TRP A 466 1.52 -42.79 -8.28
N PRO A 467 0.79 -41.66 -8.27
CA PRO A 467 -0.18 -41.36 -9.31
C PRO A 467 0.47 -41.43 -10.69
N GLU A 468 -0.22 -42.07 -11.63
CA GLU A 468 0.28 -42.29 -12.98
C GLU A 468 0.65 -40.96 -13.63
N PRO A 469 1.73 -40.91 -14.44
CA PRO A 469 2.11 -39.70 -15.15
C PRO A 469 0.96 -39.23 -16.02
N ILE A 470 0.54 -37.98 -15.85
CA ILE A 470 -0.53 -37.38 -16.65
C ILE A 470 -0.22 -37.58 -18.15
N PRO A 471 -1.18 -38.11 -18.95
CA PRO A 471 -1.00 -38.34 -20.38
C PRO A 471 -0.48 -37.10 -21.11
N ARG A 472 0.47 -37.30 -22.03
CA ARG A 472 1.09 -36.21 -22.79
C ARG A 472 0.03 -35.42 -23.58
N ASP A 473 -0.90 -36.12 -24.20
CA ASP A 473 -1.96 -35.51 -25.02
C ASP A 473 -2.86 -34.59 -24.20
N LEU A 474 -3.12 -34.94 -22.94
CA LEU A 474 -3.89 -34.09 -22.02
C LEU A 474 -3.09 -32.82 -21.67
N LYS A 475 -1.79 -32.95 -21.41
CA LYS A 475 -0.91 -31.80 -21.15
C LYS A 475 -0.85 -30.86 -22.36
N GLU A 476 -0.71 -31.42 -23.56
CA GLU A 476 -0.67 -30.64 -24.81
C GLU A 476 -2.00 -29.94 -25.09
N THR A 477 -3.13 -30.63 -24.87
CA THR A 477 -4.47 -30.04 -25.02
C THR A 477 -4.70 -28.91 -24.02
N CYS A 478 -4.38 -29.11 -22.74
CA CYS A 478 -4.49 -28.07 -21.72
C CYS A 478 -3.59 -26.87 -22.02
N LEU A 479 -2.36 -27.12 -22.50
CA LEU A 479 -1.44 -26.05 -22.89
C LEU A 479 -1.95 -25.27 -24.10
N GLN A 480 -2.50 -25.95 -25.12
CA GLN A 480 -3.10 -25.28 -26.28
C GLN A 480 -4.32 -24.44 -25.88
N GLN A 481 -5.20 -24.96 -25.04
CA GLN A 481 -6.34 -24.20 -24.51
C GLN A 481 -5.88 -22.98 -23.71
N PHE A 482 -4.87 -23.14 -22.86
CA PHE A 482 -4.28 -22.05 -22.10
C PHE A 482 -3.69 -20.98 -23.03
N LEU A 483 -2.88 -21.37 -24.02
CA LEU A 483 -2.28 -20.43 -24.98
C LEU A 483 -3.35 -19.71 -25.82
N GLN A 484 -4.45 -20.39 -26.15
CA GLN A 484 -5.57 -19.79 -26.88
C GLN A 484 -6.31 -18.75 -26.01
N GLN A 485 -6.62 -19.09 -24.76
CA GLN A 485 -7.30 -18.20 -23.81
C GLN A 485 -6.43 -17.03 -23.37
N MET A 486 -5.11 -17.22 -23.30
CA MET A 486 -4.13 -16.21 -22.92
C MET A 486 -3.56 -15.43 -24.12
N SER A 487 -4.08 -15.66 -25.32
CA SER A 487 -3.64 -14.94 -26.51
C SER A 487 -4.04 -13.46 -26.43
N MET A 488 -3.20 -12.56 -26.96
CA MET A 488 -3.49 -11.12 -27.00
C MET A 488 -4.80 -10.79 -27.70
N SER A 489 -5.25 -11.63 -28.64
CA SER A 489 -6.54 -11.47 -29.31
C SER A 489 -7.73 -11.93 -28.45
N ALA A 490 -7.55 -12.94 -27.59
CA ALA A 490 -8.58 -13.38 -26.67
C ALA A 490 -8.76 -12.44 -25.48
N LEU A 491 -7.67 -11.84 -25.02
CA LEU A 491 -7.63 -10.86 -23.95
C LEU A 491 -7.79 -9.41 -24.43
N ALA A 492 -8.01 -9.19 -25.73
CA ALA A 492 -8.20 -7.85 -26.25
C ALA A 492 -9.45 -7.21 -25.64
N GLU A 493 -9.28 -6.00 -25.09
CA GLU A 493 -10.35 -5.24 -24.46
C GLU A 493 -10.76 -4.04 -25.33
N VAL A 494 -12.03 -3.67 -25.22
CA VAL A 494 -12.63 -2.51 -25.86
C VAL A 494 -13.63 -1.84 -24.92
N THR A 495 -13.70 -0.52 -24.99
CA THR A 495 -14.58 0.29 -24.16
C THR A 495 -15.97 0.38 -24.77
N CYS A 496 -17.01 0.21 -23.95
CA CYS A 496 -18.39 0.35 -24.40
C CYS A 496 -18.80 1.84 -24.52
N ALA A 497 -19.30 2.26 -25.67
CA ALA A 497 -19.74 3.63 -25.92
C ALA A 497 -20.98 4.07 -25.09
N VAL A 498 -21.70 3.15 -24.45
CA VAL A 498 -22.91 3.47 -23.67
C VAL A 498 -22.60 3.60 -22.18
N CYS A 499 -21.68 2.80 -21.65
CA CYS A 499 -21.41 2.76 -20.20
C CYS A 499 -19.95 2.98 -19.81
N ASN A 500 -19.05 3.19 -20.79
CA ASN A 500 -17.62 3.41 -20.60
C ASN A 500 -16.85 2.29 -19.88
N VAL A 501 -17.45 1.11 -19.75
CA VAL A 501 -16.80 -0.05 -19.11
C VAL A 501 -16.01 -0.81 -20.16
N ARG A 502 -14.78 -1.23 -19.81
CA ARG A 502 -13.95 -2.12 -20.62
C ARG A 502 -14.56 -3.52 -20.67
N SER A 503 -14.56 -4.12 -21.85
CA SER A 503 -15.10 -5.46 -22.06
C SER A 503 -14.30 -6.20 -23.11
N LEU A 504 -14.28 -7.53 -23.03
CA LEU A 504 -13.57 -8.36 -24.01
C LEU A 504 -14.17 -8.14 -25.40
N VAL A 505 -13.30 -8.00 -26.41
CA VAL A 505 -13.67 -7.84 -27.83
C VAL A 505 -14.63 -8.95 -28.27
N GLN A 506 -14.42 -10.18 -27.80
CA GLN A 506 -15.25 -11.35 -28.12
C GLN A 506 -16.71 -11.20 -27.64
N THR A 507 -16.94 -10.42 -26.58
CA THR A 507 -18.26 -10.17 -25.98
C THR A 507 -18.84 -8.82 -26.39
N SER A 508 -18.16 -8.11 -27.29
CA SER A 508 -18.53 -6.77 -27.72
C SER A 508 -19.05 -6.78 -29.15
N LYS A 509 -19.97 -5.87 -29.45
CA LYS A 509 -20.55 -5.69 -30.78
C LYS A 509 -20.15 -4.33 -31.34
N LYS A 510 -19.50 -4.35 -32.49
CA LYS A 510 -19.28 -3.14 -33.30
C LYS A 510 -20.50 -2.88 -34.15
N VAL A 511 -21.09 -1.69 -34.01
CA VAL A 511 -22.30 -1.28 -34.74
C VAL A 511 -22.10 0.16 -35.22
N PRO A 512 -22.44 0.49 -36.48
CA PRO A 512 -22.48 1.89 -36.91
C PRO A 512 -23.41 2.68 -35.99
N VAL A 513 -23.04 3.92 -35.62
CA VAL A 513 -23.85 4.76 -34.72
C VAL A 513 -25.29 4.89 -35.27
N SER A 514 -25.44 5.07 -36.59
CA SER A 514 -26.74 5.14 -37.27
C SER A 514 -27.59 3.86 -37.20
N LYS A 515 -27.00 2.72 -36.82
CA LYS A 515 -27.66 1.40 -36.75
C LYS A 515 -27.76 0.84 -35.33
N ILE A 516 -27.46 1.64 -34.30
CA ILE A 516 -27.65 1.20 -32.91
C ILE A 516 -29.16 0.91 -32.69
N PRO A 517 -29.54 -0.30 -32.24
CA PRO A 517 -30.93 -0.64 -31.99
C PRO A 517 -31.54 0.32 -30.97
N ASN A 518 -32.76 0.82 -31.24
CA ASN A 518 -33.50 1.73 -30.34
C ASN A 518 -32.64 2.88 -29.77
N ILE A 519 -31.77 3.49 -30.61
CA ILE A 519 -30.86 4.57 -30.20
C ILE A 519 -31.55 5.76 -29.54
N HIS A 520 -32.84 5.98 -29.82
CA HIS A 520 -33.65 7.01 -29.17
C HIS A 520 -33.78 6.85 -27.65
N LEU A 521 -33.57 5.64 -27.11
CA LEU A 521 -33.52 5.37 -25.66
C LEU A 521 -32.29 5.97 -24.98
N LEU A 522 -31.29 6.41 -25.76
CA LEU A 522 -30.09 7.07 -25.28
C LEU A 522 -30.21 8.61 -25.32
N LYS A 523 -31.42 9.13 -25.54
CA LYS A 523 -31.67 10.57 -25.47
C LYS A 523 -31.65 11.04 -24.03
N VAL A 524 -30.89 12.10 -23.74
CA VAL A 524 -30.89 12.77 -22.43
C VAL A 524 -32.06 13.74 -22.30
N SER A 525 -32.45 14.06 -21.06
CA SER A 525 -33.42 15.12 -20.78
C SER A 525 -32.88 16.50 -21.19
N ASP A 526 -33.79 17.45 -21.45
CA ASP A 526 -33.42 18.82 -21.82
C ASP A 526 -32.62 19.53 -20.70
N GLU A 527 -32.78 19.13 -19.44
CA GLU A 527 -32.04 19.66 -18.29
C GLU A 527 -30.54 19.32 -18.34
N LEU A 528 -30.19 18.11 -18.80
CA LEU A 528 -28.80 17.67 -18.95
C LEU A 528 -28.14 18.23 -20.20
N LYS A 529 -28.93 18.55 -21.22
CA LYS A 529 -28.46 19.11 -22.49
C LYS A 529 -27.73 20.43 -22.28
N ASP A 530 -28.26 21.31 -21.44
CA ASP A 530 -27.64 22.61 -21.15
C ASP A 530 -26.34 22.46 -20.33
N LEU A 531 -26.32 21.51 -19.38
CA LEU A 531 -25.13 21.21 -18.58
C LEU A 531 -23.98 20.70 -19.46
N ILE A 532 -24.28 19.82 -20.42
CA ILE A 532 -23.29 19.18 -21.30
C ILE A 532 -22.76 20.14 -22.36
N LEU A 533 -23.64 20.98 -22.93
CA LEU A 533 -23.22 22.05 -23.84
C LEU A 533 -22.34 23.09 -23.12
N SER A 534 -22.59 23.37 -21.84
CA SER A 534 -21.77 24.29 -21.04
C SER A 534 -20.36 23.76 -20.76
N THR A 535 -20.21 22.44 -20.51
CA THR A 535 -18.92 21.77 -20.28
C THR A 535 -18.10 21.62 -21.56
N GLN A 536 -18.74 21.41 -22.72
CA GLN A 536 -18.05 21.45 -24.01
C GLN A 536 -17.54 22.87 -24.36
N SER A 537 -18.22 23.92 -23.86
CA SER A 537 -17.86 25.32 -24.11
C SER A 537 -16.72 25.82 -23.22
N SER A 538 -16.56 25.29 -22.00
CA SER A 538 -15.49 25.69 -21.07
C SER A 538 -14.10 25.19 -21.50
N VAL A 539 -14.04 24.02 -22.14
CA VAL A 539 -12.78 23.46 -22.68
C VAL A 539 -12.22 24.30 -23.83
N LEU A 540 -13.08 24.99 -24.58
CA LEU A 540 -12.67 25.91 -25.66
C LEU A 540 -12.11 27.25 -25.16
N ARG A 541 -12.43 27.69 -23.93
CA ARG A 541 -11.97 28.99 -23.41
C ARG A 541 -10.59 28.93 -22.76
N HIS A 542 -10.15 27.77 -22.31
CA HIS A 542 -8.81 27.60 -21.72
C HIS A 542 -7.68 27.42 -22.74
N SER A 543 -7.98 27.45 -24.04
CA SER A 543 -6.99 27.23 -25.10
C SER A 543 -6.64 28.48 -25.92
N ILE A 544 -7.12 29.67 -25.54
CA ILE A 544 -6.94 30.92 -26.33
C ILE A 544 -5.88 31.87 -25.73
N ASP A 545 -5.42 31.67 -24.48
CA ASP A 545 -4.54 32.65 -23.82
C ASP A 545 -3.04 32.37 -23.87
N ASP A 546 -2.57 31.41 -24.67
CA ASP A 546 -1.12 31.24 -24.89
C ASP A 546 -0.75 31.18 -26.39
N THR A 547 0.00 32.21 -26.79
CA THR A 547 0.98 32.26 -27.90
C THR A 547 0.55 32.84 -29.25
N THR A 548 0.84 34.14 -29.39
CA THR A 548 1.55 34.81 -30.49
C THR A 548 1.87 34.00 -31.76
N GLN A 549 1.25 34.42 -32.86
CA GLN A 549 1.73 34.46 -34.26
C GLN A 549 2.83 33.47 -34.71
N MET A 550 2.49 32.60 -35.69
CA MET A 550 3.07 32.59 -37.05
C MET A 550 2.57 31.37 -37.88
N THR A 551 1.87 31.69 -38.98
CA THR A 551 1.80 31.00 -40.29
C THR A 551 1.56 29.47 -40.40
N GLY A 552 0.33 29.11 -40.78
CA GLY A 552 0.01 28.47 -42.07
C GLY A 552 0.45 27.03 -42.36
N HIS A 553 -0.42 26.05 -42.07
CA HIS A 553 -0.77 24.99 -43.04
C HIS A 553 -2.06 24.26 -42.61
N VAL A 554 -3.09 24.30 -43.45
CA VAL A 554 -4.37 23.60 -43.27
C VAL A 554 -4.18 22.13 -43.66
N GLN A 555 -4.36 21.22 -42.70
CA GLN A 555 -4.72 19.83 -42.95
C GLN A 555 -5.96 19.49 -42.13
N SER A 556 -7.08 19.23 -42.82
CA SER A 556 -8.33 18.80 -42.20
C SER A 556 -8.19 17.37 -41.69
N SER A 557 -7.84 17.23 -40.42
CA SER A 557 -8.14 16.03 -39.66
C SER A 557 -9.19 16.43 -38.62
N THR A 558 -10.35 15.81 -38.68
CA THR A 558 -11.38 15.96 -37.64
C THR A 558 -10.89 15.24 -36.40
N SER A 559 -10.03 15.91 -35.63
CA SER A 559 -9.64 15.46 -34.29
C SER A 559 -10.87 15.54 -33.39
N PHE A 560 -11.25 14.43 -32.78
CA PHE A 560 -12.22 14.43 -31.69
C PHE A 560 -11.63 15.32 -30.58
N ASN A 561 -12.17 16.54 -30.45
CA ASN A 561 -11.80 17.47 -29.41
C ASN A 561 -12.01 16.84 -28.03
N SER A 562 -11.24 17.34 -27.05
CA SER A 562 -11.06 16.95 -25.64
C SER A 562 -12.32 16.78 -24.75
N ALA A 563 -13.45 16.35 -25.30
CA ALA A 563 -14.67 16.03 -24.59
C ALA A 563 -14.84 14.51 -24.46
N SER A 564 -15.15 14.05 -23.26
CA SER A 564 -15.40 12.63 -22.93
C SER A 564 -16.68 12.07 -23.60
N PHE A 565 -17.43 12.91 -24.32
CA PHE A 565 -18.75 12.60 -24.89
C PHE A 565 -18.91 13.04 -26.35
N TYR A 566 -19.50 12.14 -27.14
CA TYR A 566 -20.13 12.41 -28.41
C TYR A 566 -21.59 12.76 -28.18
N TYR A 567 -22.00 13.92 -28.70
CA TYR A 567 -23.38 14.40 -28.63
C TYR A 567 -23.90 14.69 -30.03
N GLU A 568 -24.97 14.01 -30.45
CA GLU A 568 -25.65 14.26 -31.72
C GLU A 568 -27.15 13.96 -31.57
N ASN A 569 -28.02 14.87 -32.02
CA ASN A 569 -29.49 14.70 -31.98
C ASN A 569 -30.07 14.32 -30.60
N GLY A 570 -29.45 14.79 -29.52
CA GLY A 570 -29.84 14.50 -28.14
C GLY A 570 -29.30 13.17 -27.59
N ILE A 571 -28.59 12.39 -28.40
CA ILE A 571 -27.98 11.11 -28.01
C ILE A 571 -26.59 11.36 -27.47
N ILE A 572 -26.24 10.66 -26.38
CA ILE A 572 -24.93 10.74 -25.74
C ILE A 572 -24.23 9.39 -25.76
N LEU A 573 -23.00 9.38 -26.24
CA LEU A 573 -22.10 8.23 -26.23
C LEU A 573 -20.72 8.65 -25.73
N TYR A 574 -19.99 7.75 -25.10
CA TYR A 574 -18.60 7.98 -24.70
C TYR A 574 -17.67 7.88 -25.90
N THR A 575 -16.78 8.85 -26.05
CA THR A 575 -15.83 8.93 -27.18
C THR A 575 -14.86 7.74 -27.19
N ASN A 576 -14.48 7.21 -26.01
CA ASN A 576 -13.61 6.04 -25.88
C ASN A 576 -14.18 4.77 -26.53
N GLY A 577 -15.50 4.66 -26.67
CA GLY A 577 -16.17 3.55 -27.36
C GLY A 577 -16.44 3.81 -28.84
N LEU A 578 -16.05 4.96 -29.37
CA LEU A 578 -16.27 5.38 -30.75
C LEU A 578 -14.98 5.30 -31.56
N HIS A 579 -15.09 4.87 -32.81
CA HIS A 579 -13.99 4.81 -33.75
C HIS A 579 -14.51 5.00 -35.17
N GLN A 580 -13.65 5.38 -36.10
CA GLN A 580 -14.03 5.58 -37.49
C GLN A 580 -13.51 4.40 -38.34
N GLU A 581 -14.42 3.70 -39.02
CA GLU A 581 -14.07 2.67 -40.01
C GLU A 581 -14.70 3.08 -41.35
N ASN A 582 -13.88 3.19 -42.42
CA ASN A 582 -14.35 3.53 -43.78
C ASN A 582 -15.25 4.78 -43.83
N LYS A 583 -14.85 5.86 -43.13
CA LYS A 583 -15.61 7.13 -43.00
C LYS A 583 -16.96 7.00 -42.26
N THR A 584 -17.26 5.85 -41.68
CA THR A 584 -18.47 5.62 -40.87
C THR A 584 -18.11 5.64 -39.39
N HIS A 585 -18.88 6.37 -38.58
CA HIS A 585 -18.74 6.34 -37.12
C HIS A 585 -19.26 5.01 -36.58
N MET A 586 -18.37 4.24 -35.98
CA MET A 586 -18.63 2.95 -35.36
C MET A 586 -18.65 3.12 -33.84
N SER A 587 -19.55 2.38 -33.21
CA SER A 587 -19.71 2.31 -31.77
C SER A 587 -19.51 0.87 -31.30
N THR A 588 -18.73 0.72 -30.23
CA THR A 588 -18.59 -0.56 -29.55
C THR A 588 -19.59 -0.67 -28.40
N LEU A 589 -20.39 -1.73 -28.39
CA LEU A 589 -21.39 -2.00 -27.36
C LEU A 589 -21.06 -3.30 -26.64
N CYS A 590 -21.01 -3.31 -25.30
CA CYS A 590 -20.91 -4.56 -24.56
C CYS A 590 -22.19 -5.40 -24.78
N GLN A 591 -22.09 -6.73 -24.67
CA GLN A 591 -23.22 -7.63 -24.92
C GLN A 591 -24.47 -7.24 -24.12
N LYS A 592 -24.31 -6.84 -22.85
CA LYS A 592 -25.41 -6.43 -21.96
C LYS A 592 -26.22 -5.29 -22.58
N TYR A 593 -25.56 -4.25 -23.07
CA TYR A 593 -26.25 -3.07 -23.61
C TYR A 593 -26.69 -3.23 -25.05
N HIS A 594 -25.96 -4.00 -25.86
CA HIS A 594 -26.48 -4.41 -27.15
C HIS A 594 -27.82 -5.17 -27.00
N VAL A 595 -27.90 -6.13 -26.07
CA VAL A 595 -29.12 -6.90 -25.81
C VAL A 595 -30.24 -6.02 -25.23
N ALA A 596 -29.93 -5.14 -24.27
CA ALA A 596 -30.92 -4.23 -23.69
C ALA A 596 -31.53 -3.31 -24.75
N LEU A 597 -30.69 -2.68 -25.57
CA LEU A 597 -31.11 -1.82 -26.67
C LEU A 597 -31.91 -2.58 -27.72
N THR A 598 -31.51 -3.81 -28.07
CA THR A 598 -32.30 -4.66 -28.99
C THR A 598 -33.69 -4.97 -28.43
N LYS A 599 -33.83 -5.12 -27.11
CA LYS A 599 -35.10 -5.37 -26.42
C LYS A 599 -35.92 -4.11 -26.14
N GLY A 600 -35.45 -2.93 -26.54
CA GLY A 600 -36.14 -1.66 -26.27
C GLY A 600 -36.09 -1.25 -24.80
N ILE A 601 -35.10 -1.73 -24.03
CA ILE A 601 -34.93 -1.42 -22.61
C ILE A 601 -33.85 -0.33 -22.47
N ILE A 602 -34.14 0.71 -21.70
CA ILE A 602 -33.18 1.79 -21.41
C ILE A 602 -32.00 1.20 -20.59
N PRO A 603 -30.76 1.31 -21.10
CA PRO A 603 -29.55 0.90 -20.38
C PRO A 603 -29.41 1.49 -18.97
N LYS A 604 -29.35 0.66 -17.92
CA LYS A 604 -29.24 1.10 -16.51
C LYS A 604 -28.16 2.17 -16.28
N PHE A 605 -26.98 2.01 -16.88
CA PHE A 605 -25.83 2.94 -16.73
C PHE A 605 -25.55 3.78 -17.97
N SER A 606 -26.53 4.01 -18.85
CA SER A 606 -26.35 5.03 -19.90
C SER A 606 -26.45 6.43 -19.30
N ALA A 607 -25.77 7.38 -19.93
CA ALA A 607 -25.92 8.81 -19.64
C ALA A 607 -27.39 9.29 -19.69
N ALA A 608 -28.24 8.62 -20.48
CA ALA A 608 -29.67 8.89 -20.57
C ALA A 608 -30.47 8.63 -19.27
N ASN A 609 -29.91 7.94 -18.28
CA ASN A 609 -30.57 7.63 -17.00
C ASN A 609 -30.21 8.59 -15.86
N ASN A 610 -29.69 9.78 -16.16
CA ASN A 610 -29.25 10.79 -15.17
C ASN A 610 -28.20 10.27 -14.16
N MET A 611 -27.54 9.14 -14.45
CA MET A 611 -26.41 8.65 -13.66
C MET A 611 -25.18 9.45 -14.06
N TRP A 612 -24.69 10.25 -13.12
CA TRP A 612 -23.64 11.25 -13.31
C TRP A 612 -22.36 10.64 -13.91
N LEU A 613 -21.80 11.38 -14.87
CA LEU A 613 -20.57 11.07 -15.59
C LEU A 613 -19.53 12.12 -15.22
N GLY A 614 -18.67 11.79 -14.26
CA GLY A 614 -17.37 12.45 -14.14
C GLY A 614 -16.36 11.72 -15.02
N ASP A 615 -15.26 12.41 -15.36
CA ASP A 615 -14.07 11.70 -15.82
C ASP A 615 -13.66 10.70 -14.73
N VAL A 616 -13.37 9.46 -15.14
CA VAL A 616 -12.76 8.48 -14.24
C VAL A 616 -11.47 9.13 -13.72
N PRO A 617 -11.26 9.28 -12.40
CA PRO A 617 -10.05 9.87 -11.84
C PRO A 617 -8.80 9.26 -12.50
N ALA A 618 -7.77 10.05 -12.76
CA ALA A 618 -6.58 9.61 -13.50
C ALA A 618 -5.96 8.33 -12.89
N GLU A 619 -6.14 8.16 -11.58
CA GLU A 619 -5.72 7.03 -10.76
C GLU A 619 -6.44 5.71 -11.12
N LEU A 620 -7.60 5.78 -11.78
CA LEU A 620 -8.44 4.63 -12.15
C LEU A 620 -8.48 4.38 -13.67
N GLN A 621 -7.85 5.23 -14.49
CA GLN A 621 -7.92 5.13 -15.96
C GLN A 621 -7.09 3.95 -16.53
N ASP A 622 -6.10 3.46 -15.77
CA ASP A 622 -5.14 2.44 -16.19
C ASP A 622 -5.35 1.05 -15.55
N LEU A 623 -6.41 0.88 -14.76
CA LEU A 623 -6.70 -0.40 -14.12
C LEU A 623 -7.25 -1.41 -15.13
N THR A 624 -6.76 -2.64 -15.06
CA THR A 624 -7.29 -3.79 -15.78
C THR A 624 -8.60 -4.27 -15.13
N ILE A 625 -9.49 -4.96 -15.86
CA ILE A 625 -10.80 -5.41 -15.32
C ILE A 625 -10.71 -6.18 -13.98
N PRO A 626 -9.67 -6.98 -13.68
CA PRO A 626 -9.49 -7.54 -12.34
C PRO A 626 -9.29 -6.48 -11.26
N GLU A 627 -8.60 -5.39 -11.55
CA GLU A 627 -8.30 -4.29 -10.64
C GLU A 627 -9.48 -3.32 -10.48
N GLU A 628 -10.37 -3.22 -11.47
CA GLU A 628 -11.64 -2.48 -11.36
C GLU A 628 -12.74 -3.24 -10.60
N LYS A 629 -12.56 -4.56 -10.41
CA LYS A 629 -13.53 -5.46 -9.76
C LYS A 629 -13.11 -5.98 -8.39
N LEU A 630 -11.91 -5.62 -7.94
CA LEU A 630 -11.43 -5.78 -6.57
C LEU A 630 -11.75 -4.52 -5.78
#